data_AF-A0A925V9I3-F1
#
_entry.id   AF-A0A925V9I3-F1
#
_cell.length_a   1.000
_cell.length_b   1.000
_cell.length_c   1.000
_cell.angle_alpha   90.00
_cell.angle_beta   90.00
_cell.angle_gamma   90.00
#
_symmetry.space_group_name_H-M   'P 1'
#
loop_
_entity.id
_entity.type
_entity.pdbx_description
1 polymer ?
#
loop_
_entity_poly.entity_id
_entity_poly.type
_entity_poly.pdbx_seq_one_letter_code
_entity_poly.pdbx_strand_id
1 'polypeptide(L)'
;MLAPAEPTASAVVPEPHARAEPRTPATKTIAELETTFLTMASSYGTPQRREMLLQLRASTAGDPNADAVIHRRLLEWITAYGTAEDPIEILEDDHDTA
;
A
#
# COMPACT_ATOMS: atom_id res chain seq x y z
N MET A 1 -54.92 -13.74 24.26
CA MET A 1 -53.65 -13.01 24.13
C MET A 1 -52.65 -13.66 25.09
N LEU A 2 -51.64 -14.35 24.56
CA LEU A 2 -50.48 -14.84 25.31
C LEU A 2 -49.31 -14.87 24.32
N ALA A 3 -48.28 -14.05 24.57
CA ALA A 3 -47.08 -14.02 23.75
C ALA A 3 -46.14 -15.17 24.14
N PRO A 4 -45.44 -15.81 23.19
CA PRO A 4 -44.29 -16.66 23.52
C PRO A 4 -42.95 -16.00 23.14
N ALA A 5 -42.03 -16.08 24.11
CA ALA A 5 -40.58 -16.30 24.02
C ALA A 5 -39.67 -15.29 23.28
N GLU A 6 -38.91 -14.52 24.07
CA GLU A 6 -37.50 -14.18 23.77
C GLU A 6 -36.59 -15.35 24.25
N PRO A 7 -35.27 -15.44 23.96
CA PRO A 7 -34.40 -14.61 23.11
C PRO A 7 -33.58 -15.44 22.09
N THR A 8 -33.28 -14.91 20.91
CA THR A 8 -32.12 -15.36 20.13
C THR A 8 -31.16 -14.19 19.98
N ALA A 9 -30.13 -14.20 20.82
CA ALA A 9 -28.94 -13.41 20.58
C ALA A 9 -28.25 -14.04 19.37
N SER A 10 -28.69 -13.68 18.16
CA SER A 10 -27.87 -13.86 16.96
C SER A 10 -26.65 -12.98 17.14
N ALA A 11 -25.53 -13.63 17.42
CA ALA A 11 -24.21 -13.04 17.36
C ALA A 11 -24.10 -12.22 16.08
N VAL A 12 -24.18 -10.90 16.21
CA VAL A 12 -23.66 -10.00 15.19
C VAL A 12 -22.16 -10.22 15.22
N VAL A 13 -21.71 -11.06 14.29
CA VAL A 13 -20.30 -11.15 13.94
C VAL A 13 -19.86 -9.72 13.65
N PRO A 14 -18.91 -9.12 14.39
CA PRO A 14 -18.25 -7.96 13.85
C PRO A 14 -17.46 -8.51 12.66
N GLU A 15 -18.02 -8.37 11.46
CA GLU A 15 -17.21 -8.45 10.25
C GLU A 15 -15.99 -7.57 10.51
N PRO A 16 -14.76 -8.11 10.46
CA PRO A 16 -13.62 -7.25 10.28
C PRO A 16 -13.68 -6.77 8.83
N HIS A 17 -14.63 -5.88 8.54
CA HIS A 17 -14.47 -4.86 7.51
C HIS A 17 -13.36 -3.95 7.99
N ALA A 18 -12.14 -4.48 8.07
CA ALA A 18 -10.96 -3.73 7.74
C ALA A 18 -11.08 -3.44 6.24
N ARG A 19 -12.03 -2.57 5.89
CA ARG A 19 -12.00 -1.75 4.69
C ARG A 19 -10.58 -1.27 4.65
N ALA A 20 -9.79 -1.79 3.72
CA ALA A 20 -8.41 -1.40 3.56
C ALA A 20 -8.46 0.10 3.28
N GLU A 21 -8.32 0.90 4.34
CA GLU A 21 -8.21 2.34 4.19
C GLU A 21 -7.09 2.53 3.18
N PRO A 22 -7.29 3.37 2.15
CA PRO A 22 -6.25 3.63 1.18
C PRO A 22 -5.07 4.16 2.00
N ARG A 23 -4.09 3.29 2.27
CA ARG A 23 -2.92 3.63 3.07
C ARG A 23 -2.19 4.67 2.25
N THR A 24 -2.46 5.94 2.57
CA THR A 24 -1.76 7.07 1.99
C THR A 24 -0.28 6.75 2.05
N PRO A 25 0.49 6.97 0.98
CA PRO A 25 1.89 6.57 0.93
C PRO A 25 2.69 7.11 2.12
N ALA A 26 2.28 8.25 2.69
CA ALA A 26 2.84 8.85 3.89
C ALA A 26 2.85 7.95 5.15
N THR A 27 1.94 6.97 5.26
CA THR A 27 1.88 6.05 6.41
C THR A 27 2.60 4.73 6.15
N LYS A 28 3.17 4.54 4.96
CA LYS A 28 3.91 3.32 4.60
C LYS A 28 5.30 3.31 5.22
N THR A 29 5.77 2.12 5.57
CA THR A 29 7.16 1.91 6.01
C THR A 29 8.15 2.11 4.87
N ILE A 30 9.44 2.33 5.17
CA ILE A 30 10.48 2.45 4.13
C ILE A 30 10.49 1.23 3.21
N ALA A 31 10.35 0.02 3.76
CA ALA A 31 10.31 -1.21 2.96
C ALA A 31 9.11 -1.25 2.00
N GLU A 32 7.92 -0.83 2.47
CA GLU A 32 6.73 -0.73 1.61
C GLU A 32 6.90 0.35 0.53
N LEU A 33 7.54 1.47 0.85
CA LEU A 33 7.83 2.54 -0.09
C LEU A 33 8.87 2.13 -1.12
N GLU A 34 9.94 1.45 -0.74
CA GLU A 34 10.92 0.87 -1.67
C GLU A 34 10.27 -0.14 -2.61
N THR A 35 9.40 -0.99 -2.06
CA THR A 35 8.65 -1.98 -2.85
C THR A 35 7.75 -1.26 -3.84
N THR A 36 6.94 -0.30 -3.37
CA THR A 36 6.09 0.54 -4.24
C THR A 36 6.92 1.22 -5.32
N PHE A 37 8.04 1.84 -4.95
CA PHE A 37 8.94 2.52 -5.87
C PHE A 37 9.55 1.58 -6.91
N LEU A 38 9.78 0.30 -6.61
CA LEU A 38 10.35 -0.67 -7.54
C LEU A 38 9.29 -1.37 -8.41
N THR A 39 8.05 -1.48 -7.94
CA THR A 39 6.97 -2.21 -8.63
C THR A 39 6.01 -1.31 -9.40
N MET A 40 5.90 -0.04 -9.03
CA MET A 40 5.01 0.91 -9.71
C MET A 40 5.41 1.11 -11.18
N ALA A 41 4.44 1.47 -12.01
CA ALA A 41 4.72 1.98 -13.34
C ALA A 41 5.46 3.32 -13.21
N SER A 42 6.56 3.45 -13.95
CA SER A 42 7.43 4.62 -13.88
C SER A 42 8.16 4.81 -15.20
N SER A 43 8.55 6.06 -15.48
CA SER A 43 9.41 6.39 -16.61
C SER A 43 10.81 5.77 -16.52
N TYR A 44 11.21 5.28 -15.34
CA TYR A 44 12.48 4.59 -15.11
C TYR A 44 12.32 3.07 -15.02
N GLY A 45 13.24 2.35 -15.66
CA GLY A 45 13.32 0.90 -15.51
C GLY A 45 13.63 0.48 -14.08
N THR A 46 13.18 -0.71 -13.68
CA THR A 46 13.52 -1.32 -12.38
C THR A 46 15.02 -1.34 -12.04
N PRO A 47 15.97 -1.64 -12.96
CA PRO A 47 17.39 -1.59 -12.63
C PRO A 47 17.86 -0.17 -12.25
N GLN A 48 17.44 0.86 -12.98
CA GLN A 48 17.78 2.26 -12.67
C GLN A 48 17.19 2.68 -11.32
N ARG A 49 15.94 2.30 -11.02
CA ARG A 49 15.31 2.59 -9.72
C ARG A 49 16.04 1.91 -8.56
N ARG A 50 16.57 0.69 -8.75
CA ARG A 50 17.43 0.03 -7.76
C ARG A 50 18.74 0.79 -7.54
N GLU A 51 19.39 1.27 -8.60
CA GLU A 51 20.60 2.08 -8.48
C GLU A 51 20.33 3.39 -7.72
N MET A 52 19.21 4.06 -8.00
CA MET A 52 18.80 5.26 -7.28
C MET A 52 18.61 5.01 -5.77
N LEU A 53 18.00 3.88 -5.39
CA LEU A 53 17.85 3.49 -3.98
C LEU A 53 19.19 3.22 -3.30
N LEU A 54 20.11 2.53 -3.99
CA LEU A 54 21.44 2.26 -3.47
C LEU A 54 22.23 3.56 -3.25
N GLN A 55 22.17 4.48 -4.22
CA GLN A 55 22.79 5.81 -4.10
C GLN A 55 22.19 6.63 -2.95
N LEU A 56 20.87 6.60 -2.79
CA LEU A 56 20.18 7.27 -1.69
C LEU A 56 20.70 6.76 -0.35
N ARG A 57 20.66 5.43 -0.13
CA ARG A 57 21.14 4.80 1.12
C ARG A 57 22.62 5.07 1.38
N ALA A 58 23.44 5.05 0.34
CA ALA A 58 24.86 5.38 0.46
C ALA A 58 25.08 6.85 0.84
N SER A 59 24.30 7.78 0.26
CA SER A 59 24.41 9.21 0.56
C SER A 59 23.92 9.58 1.97
N THR A 60 23.01 8.79 2.54
CA THR A 60 22.51 8.97 3.90
C THR A 60 23.27 8.13 4.93
N ALA A 61 24.30 7.39 4.52
CA ALA A 61 25.06 6.53 5.41
C ALA A 61 25.79 7.37 6.48
N GLY A 62 25.46 7.16 7.76
CA GLY A 62 26.01 7.90 8.89
C GLY A 62 25.20 9.13 9.33
N ASP A 63 24.08 9.42 8.66
CA ASP A 63 23.16 10.47 9.11
C ASP A 63 22.23 9.92 10.22
N PRO A 64 22.08 10.62 11.37
CA PRO A 64 21.18 10.18 12.44
C PRO A 64 19.70 10.21 12.03
N ASN A 65 19.34 10.89 10.94
CA ASN A 65 18.00 10.97 10.36
C ASN A 65 17.90 10.26 9.00
N ALA A 66 18.81 9.32 8.70
CA ALA A 66 18.85 8.62 7.42
C ALA A 66 17.48 8.05 7.02
N ASP A 67 16.78 7.38 7.95
CA ASP A 67 15.44 6.82 7.73
C ASP A 67 14.41 7.90 7.32
N ALA A 68 14.41 9.05 7.97
CA ALA A 68 13.48 10.14 7.65
C ALA A 68 13.78 10.75 6.27
N VAL A 69 15.06 10.87 5.91
CA VAL A 69 15.49 11.35 4.59
C VAL A 69 15.11 10.34 3.51
N ILE A 70 15.37 9.06 3.72
CA ILE A 70 15.02 7.99 2.78
C ILE A 70 13.50 7.93 2.58
N HIS A 71 12.73 7.96 3.67
CA HIS A 71 11.27 7.93 3.64
C HIS A 71 10.70 9.10 2.83
N ARG A 72 11.12 10.33 3.16
CA ARG A 72 10.69 11.53 2.43
C ARG A 72 11.05 11.43 0.95
N ARG A 73 12.26 10.98 0.61
CA ARG A 73 12.73 10.95 -0.77
C ARG A 73 12.01 9.91 -1.61
N LEU A 74 11.71 8.76 -1.02
CA LEU A 74 10.87 7.73 -1.63
C LEU A 74 9.48 8.26 -1.93
N LEU A 75 8.83 8.98 -1.00
CA LEU A 75 7.53 9.60 -1.24
C LEU A 75 7.58 10.57 -2.43
N GLU A 76 8.59 11.45 -2.46
CA GLU A 76 8.79 12.39 -3.57
C GLU A 76 8.96 11.66 -4.90
N TRP A 77 9.74 10.59 -4.95
CA TRP A 77 9.96 9.82 -6.17
C TRP A 77 8.74 9.03 -6.63
N ILE A 78 8.00 8.43 -5.71
CA ILE A 78 6.74 7.74 -6.02
C ILE A 78 5.74 8.74 -6.60
N THR A 79 5.62 9.93 -6.03
CA THR A 79 4.72 10.97 -6.56
C THR A 79 5.23 11.57 -7.88
N ALA A 80 6.53 11.80 -8.02
CA ALA A 80 7.10 12.47 -9.20
C ALA A 80 7.25 11.56 -10.42
N TYR A 81 7.59 10.28 -10.19
CA TYR A 81 7.89 9.32 -11.25
C TYR A 81 6.86 8.22 -11.38
N GLY A 82 5.86 8.19 -10.50
CA GLY A 82 4.69 7.36 -10.69
C GLY A 82 3.86 7.89 -11.80
N THR A 83 3.74 7.10 -12.86
CA THR A 83 2.54 7.20 -13.68
C THR A 83 1.40 6.77 -12.78
N ALA A 84 0.50 7.71 -12.46
CA ALA A 84 -0.78 7.42 -11.84
C ALA A 84 -1.58 6.54 -12.81
N GLU A 85 -1.24 5.26 -12.88
CA GLU A 85 -2.20 4.27 -13.28
C GLU A 85 -2.98 3.96 -12.00
N ASP A 86 -4.24 4.40 -12.03
CA ASP A 86 -5.29 4.06 -11.08
C ASP A 86 -5.17 2.61 -10.61
N PRO A 87 -5.64 2.31 -9.37
CA PRO A 87 -5.52 0.99 -8.77
C PRO A 87 -5.94 -0.10 -9.75
N ILE A 88 -5.14 -1.15 -9.82
CA ILE A 88 -5.49 -2.40 -10.49
C ILE A 88 -6.86 -2.81 -9.94
N GLU A 89 -7.93 -2.56 -10.70
CA GLU A 89 -9.19 -3.27 -10.56
C GLU A 89 -8.83 -4.74 -10.77
N ILE A 90 -8.74 -5.47 -9.66
CA ILE A 90 -8.81 -6.92 -9.71
C ILE A 90 -10.20 -7.18 -10.29
N LEU A 91 -10.29 -7.46 -11.59
CA LEU A 91 -11.46 -8.10 -12.16
C LEU A 91 -11.63 -9.39 -11.37
N GLU A 92 -12.59 -9.42 -10.46
CA GLU A 92 -13.09 -10.67 -9.91
C GLU A 92 -13.50 -11.53 -11.10
N ASP A 93 -12.78 -12.63 -11.24
CA ASP A 93 -13.01 -13.70 -12.19
C ASP A 93 -14.36 -14.35 -11.85
N ASP A 94 -15.45 -13.77 -12.37
CA ASP A 94 -16.76 -14.42 -12.31
C ASP A 94 -16.87 -15.40 -13.48
N HIS A 95 -16.52 -16.63 -13.14
CA HIS A 95 -16.76 -17.87 -13.86
C HIS A 95 -18.25 -18.03 -14.23
N ASP A 96 -18.72 -17.44 -15.33
CA ASP A 96 -20.01 -17.84 -15.92
C ASP A 96 -19.80 -18.95 -16.95
N THR A 97 -20.05 -20.18 -16.47
CA THR A 97 -20.07 -21.39 -17.28
C THR A 97 -21.50 -21.56 -17.80
N ALA A 98 -21.72 -21.39 -19.09
CA ALA A 98 -22.97 -21.72 -19.77
C ALA A 98 -22.73 -22.70 -20.94
#